data_AF-Z9JKV4-F1
#
_entry.id   AF-Z9JKV4-F1
#
_cell.length_a   1.000
_cell.length_b   1.000
_cell.length_c   1.000
_cell.angle_alpha   90.00
_cell.angle_beta   90.00
_cell.angle_gamma   90.00
#
_symmetry.space_group_name_H-M   'P 1'
#
loop_
_entity.id
_entity.type
_entity.pdbx_description
1 polymer ?
#
loop_
_entity_poly.entity_id
_entity_poly.type
_entity_poly.pdbx_seq_one_letter_code
_entity_poly.pdbx_strand_id
1 'polypeptide(L)'
;MSSKEARLLKLNIRPLWYATPVNTDGTPDHCLLEQLLRYAIAVADCPPGRFIPYIQLHEFEALLFSDVSILTRIASGWLSAHVALAAICAAVESPEQINGLPETKPAAHLERALSHPKYRKRTHAPSAAQKIGLAKIEAKCAFFAGGLAHIRK
;
A
#
# COMPACT_ATOMS: atom_id res chain seq x y z
N MET A 1 16.85 -10.19 12.72
CA MET A 1 16.91 -8.86 12.09
C MET A 1 17.04 -9.03 10.58
N SER A 2 16.15 -8.39 9.83
CA SER A 2 16.12 -8.47 8.37
C SER A 2 17.31 -7.72 7.76
N SER A 3 17.83 -8.18 6.61
CA SER A 3 18.93 -7.53 5.87
C SER A 3 18.67 -6.04 5.58
N LYS A 4 17.39 -5.62 5.53
CA LYS A 4 16.98 -4.21 5.41
C LYS A 4 17.30 -3.39 6.66
N GLU A 5 17.14 -3.95 7.86
CA GLU A 5 17.37 -3.28 9.15
C GLU A 5 18.86 -3.00 9.39
N ALA A 6 19.72 -3.94 8.99
CA ALA A 6 21.18 -3.77 9.08
C ALA A 6 21.71 -2.60 8.25
N ARG A 7 21.00 -2.21 7.18
CA ARG A 7 21.37 -1.09 6.31
C ARG A 7 21.00 0.27 6.91
N LEU A 8 19.96 0.33 7.76
CA LEU A 8 19.53 1.54 8.43
C LEU A 8 20.51 1.96 9.54
N LEU A 9 21.13 0.98 10.22
CA LEU A 9 22.17 1.23 11.24
C LEU A 9 23.45 1.88 10.69
N LYS A 10 23.65 1.89 9.36
CA LYS A 10 24.77 2.57 8.70
C LYS A 10 24.49 4.05 8.44
N LEU A 11 23.24 4.49 8.56
CA LEU A 11 22.89 5.90 8.53
C LEU A 11 23.03 6.42 9.96
N ASN A 12 23.76 7.53 10.15
CA ASN A 12 23.97 8.17 11.47
C ASN A 12 22.69 8.87 11.99
N ILE A 13 21.53 8.32 11.66
CA ILE A 13 20.22 8.71 12.09
C ILE A 13 19.92 7.83 13.30
N ARG A 14 19.84 8.40 14.50
CA ARG A 14 19.39 7.64 15.67
C ARG A 14 17.96 7.18 15.41
N PRO A 15 17.68 5.88 15.29
CA PRO A 15 16.31 5.42 15.10
C PRO A 15 15.53 5.71 16.38
N LEU A 16 14.59 6.66 16.31
CA LEU A 16 13.54 6.81 17.31
C LEU A 16 12.55 5.67 17.07
N TRP A 17 12.72 4.57 17.83
CA TRP A 17 11.76 3.48 17.84
C TRP A 17 10.56 3.90 18.70
N TYR A 18 9.53 4.46 18.06
CA TYR A 18 8.21 4.54 18.66
C TYR A 18 7.43 3.26 18.30
N ALA A 19 6.68 2.72 19.26
CA ALA A 19 5.72 1.68 18.95
C ALA A 19 4.71 2.26 17.94
N THR A 20 4.41 1.51 16.87
CA THR A 20 3.35 1.91 15.95
C THR A 20 2.06 2.03 16.77
N PRO A 21 1.37 3.19 16.73
CA PRO A 21 0.10 3.31 17.43
C PRO A 21 -0.87 2.26 16.89
N VAL A 22 -1.71 1.71 17.77
CA VAL A 22 -2.67 0.66 17.40
C VAL A 22 -4.08 1.05 17.84
N ASN A 23 -5.07 0.63 17.06
CA ASN A 23 -6.48 0.69 17.40
C ASN A 23 -6.81 -0.30 18.54
N THR A 24 -8.05 -0.29 19.00
CA THR A 24 -8.53 -1.20 20.06
C THR A 24 -8.43 -2.69 19.71
N ASP A 25 -8.37 -3.01 18.42
CA ASP A 25 -8.22 -4.37 17.89
C ASP A 25 -6.75 -4.79 17.67
N GLY A 26 -5.79 -3.93 18.02
CA GLY A 26 -4.35 -4.19 17.86
C GLY A 26 -3.83 -3.95 16.44
N THR A 27 -4.68 -3.54 15.49
CA THR A 27 -4.22 -3.13 14.16
C THR A 27 -3.60 -1.73 14.22
N PRO A 28 -2.63 -1.37 13.34
CA PRO A 28 -2.06 -0.02 13.35
C PRO A 28 -3.14 1.08 13.24
N ASP A 29 -3.09 2.06 14.14
CA ASP A 29 -3.91 3.27 14.08
C ASP A 29 -3.26 4.24 13.09
N HIS A 30 -3.70 4.11 11.85
CA HIS A 30 -3.19 4.87 10.74
C HIS A 30 -3.61 6.35 10.78
N CYS A 31 -4.75 6.67 11.39
CA CYS A 31 -5.17 8.06 11.61
C CYS A 31 -4.18 8.75 12.54
N LEU A 32 -3.80 8.07 13.63
CA LEU A 32 -2.79 8.57 14.55
C LEU A 32 -1.40 8.64 13.91
N LEU A 33 -1.03 7.69 13.04
CA LEU A 33 0.23 7.76 12.30
C LEU A 33 0.29 8.99 11.36
N GLU A 34 -0.82 9.31 10.69
CA GLU A 34 -0.91 10.53 9.86
C GLU A 34 -0.84 11.80 10.72
N GLN A 35 -1.52 11.82 11.87
CA GLN A 35 -1.46 12.94 12.83
C GLN A 35 -0.04 13.15 13.38
N LEU A 36 0.66 12.06 13.74
CA LEU A 36 2.05 12.12 14.19
C LEU A 36 2.98 12.64 13.09
N LEU A 37 2.78 12.22 11.84
CA LEU A 37 3.54 12.75 10.72
C LEU A 37 3.29 14.26 10.54
N ARG A 38 2.02 14.70 10.58
CA ARG A 38 1.63 16.12 10.53
C ARG A 38 2.30 16.92 11.64
N TYR A 39 2.31 16.40 12.86
CA TYR A 39 2.97 17.04 14.00
C TYR A 39 4.49 17.11 13.82
N ALA A 40 5.13 16.03 13.37
CA ALA A 40 6.57 16.00 13.12
C ALA A 40 7.00 17.04 12.08
N ILE A 41 6.22 17.23 11.02
CA ILE A 41 6.46 18.27 10.00
C ILE A 41 6.33 19.67 10.59
N ALA A 42 5.31 19.89 11.43
CA ALA A 42 5.09 21.18 12.10
C ALA A 42 6.25 21.53 13.04
N VAL A 43 6.76 20.55 13.81
CA VAL A 43 7.91 20.72 14.71
C VAL A 43 9.22 20.92 13.93
N ALA A 44 9.35 20.33 12.74
CA ALA A 44 10.53 20.47 11.90
C ALA A 44 10.64 21.84 11.19
N ASP A 45 9.74 22.79 11.48
CA ASP A 45 9.65 24.10 10.84
C ASP A 45 9.67 24.01 9.30
N CYS A 46 9.02 22.97 8.76
CA CYS A 46 8.96 22.75 7.34
C CYS A 46 8.01 23.78 6.71
N PRO A 47 8.46 24.58 5.72
CA PRO A 47 7.61 25.58 5.11
C PRO A 47 6.33 24.95 4.53
N PRO A 48 5.14 25.56 4.76
CA PRO A 48 3.88 25.07 4.21
C PRO A 48 3.99 24.82 2.69
N GLY A 49 3.50 23.67 2.23
CA GLY A 49 3.53 23.28 0.82
C GLY A 49 4.84 22.66 0.33
N ARG A 50 5.92 22.62 1.13
CA ARG A 50 7.14 21.87 0.77
C ARG A 50 7.08 20.38 1.09
N PHE A 51 6.13 19.97 1.92
CA PHE A 51 5.91 18.58 2.29
C PHE A 51 4.41 18.27 2.31
N ILE A 52 4.02 17.19 1.66
CA ILE A 52 2.64 16.69 1.67
C ILE A 52 2.63 15.44 2.56
N PRO A 53 2.07 15.50 3.78
CA PRO A 53 2.00 14.35 4.67
C PRO A 53 1.09 13.29 4.07
N TYR A 54 1.69 12.20 3.62
CA TYR A 54 0.97 11.05 3.10
C TYR A 54 1.76 9.77 3.37
N ILE A 55 1.08 8.78 3.94
CA ILE A 55 1.61 7.44 4.17
C ILE A 55 0.60 6.48 3.57
N GLN A 56 1.00 5.71 2.55
CA GLN A 56 0.16 4.61 2.06
C GLN A 56 -0.03 3.61 3.20
N LEU A 57 -1.30 3.35 3.55
CA LEU A 57 -1.72 2.52 4.69
C LEU A 57 -0.96 1.18 4.78
N HIS A 58 -0.84 0.52 3.63
CA HIS A 58 -0.26 -0.82 3.48
C HIS A 58 0.71 -0.87 2.28
N GLU A 59 0.96 -2.08 1.77
CA GLU A 59 1.74 -2.28 0.57
C GLU A 59 1.04 -1.64 -0.66
N PHE A 60 1.83 -1.08 -1.58
CA PHE A 60 1.36 -0.53 -2.86
C PHE A 60 0.44 -1.52 -3.61
N GLU A 61 0.74 -2.80 -3.49
CA GLU A 61 -0.01 -3.90 -4.09
C GLU A 61 -1.50 -3.92 -3.70
N ALA A 62 -1.89 -3.35 -2.55
CA ALA A 62 -3.30 -3.17 -2.17
C ALA A 62 -4.08 -2.39 -3.25
N LEU A 63 -3.47 -1.33 -3.80
CA LEU A 63 -4.10 -0.49 -4.83
C LEU A 63 -4.40 -1.27 -6.12
N LEU A 64 -3.65 -2.35 -6.40
CA LEU A 64 -3.84 -3.16 -7.61
C LEU A 64 -5.12 -3.99 -7.57
N PHE A 65 -5.69 -4.21 -6.38
CA PHE A 65 -6.97 -4.90 -6.21
C PHE A 65 -8.19 -4.04 -6.57
N SER A 66 -7.99 -2.75 -6.89
CA SER A 66 -9.05 -1.86 -7.40
C SER A 66 -9.65 -2.33 -8.74
N ASP A 67 -8.91 -3.12 -9.52
CA ASP A 67 -9.45 -3.83 -10.69
C ASP A 67 -8.70 -5.14 -10.95
N VAL A 68 -9.23 -6.23 -10.36
CA VAL A 68 -8.70 -7.59 -10.53
C VAL A 68 -8.76 -8.05 -11.98
N SER A 69 -9.79 -7.65 -12.74
CA SER A 69 -9.94 -8.04 -14.15
C SER A 69 -8.81 -7.50 -15.02
N ILE A 70 -8.41 -6.24 -14.82
CA ILE A 70 -7.24 -5.66 -15.48
C ILE A 70 -5.95 -6.31 -14.96
N LEU A 71 -5.81 -6.45 -13.63
CA LEU A 71 -4.62 -7.04 -13.01
C LEU A 71 -4.30 -8.42 -13.59
N THR A 72 -5.30 -9.30 -13.72
CA THR A 72 -5.08 -10.67 -14.24
C THR A 72 -4.85 -10.74 -15.75
N ARG A 73 -4.96 -9.63 -16.47
CA ARG A 73 -4.64 -9.54 -17.91
C ARG A 73 -3.24 -9.01 -18.20
N ILE A 74 -2.47 -8.65 -17.16
CA ILE A 74 -1.12 -8.09 -17.32
C ILE A 74 -0.12 -9.11 -17.89
N ALA A 75 -0.26 -10.39 -17.55
CA ALA A 75 0.57 -11.45 -18.09
C ALA A 75 -0.28 -12.65 -18.54
N SER A 76 0.14 -13.28 -19.63
CA SER A 76 -0.43 -14.54 -20.10
C SER A 76 -0.30 -15.61 -19.01
N GLY A 77 -1.42 -16.21 -18.60
CA GLY A 77 -1.47 -17.23 -17.56
C GLY A 77 -2.07 -16.78 -16.22
N TRP A 78 -2.32 -15.48 -16.03
CA TRP A 78 -2.89 -14.95 -14.79
C TRP A 78 -4.42 -14.94 -14.74
N LEU A 79 -5.09 -15.15 -15.86
CA LEU A 79 -6.56 -15.09 -15.93
C LEU A 79 -7.23 -16.09 -14.99
N SER A 80 -6.64 -17.26 -14.76
CA SER A 80 -7.14 -18.28 -13.83
C SER A 80 -7.15 -17.82 -12.37
N ALA A 81 -6.31 -16.84 -12.00
CA ALA A 81 -6.25 -16.29 -10.66
C ALA A 81 -7.40 -15.30 -10.35
N HIS A 82 -8.20 -14.90 -11.35
CA HIS A 82 -9.23 -13.88 -11.21
C HIS A 82 -10.22 -14.18 -10.09
N VAL A 83 -10.76 -15.40 -10.05
CA VAL A 83 -11.77 -15.80 -9.06
C VAL A 83 -11.20 -15.70 -7.64
N ALA A 84 -9.97 -16.20 -7.43
CA ALA A 84 -9.32 -16.17 -6.12
C ALA A 84 -9.01 -14.73 -5.67
N LEU A 85 -8.52 -13.88 -6.56
CA LEU A 85 -8.23 -12.48 -6.26
C LEU A 85 -9.50 -11.65 -6.02
N ALA A 86 -10.57 -11.91 -6.79
CA ALA A 86 -11.85 -11.25 -6.59
C ALA A 86 -12.51 -11.63 -5.26
N ALA A 87 -12.36 -12.89 -4.81
CA ALA A 87 -12.86 -13.34 -3.51
C ALA A 87 -12.19 -12.59 -2.35
N ILE A 88 -10.90 -12.25 -2.47
CA ILE A 88 -10.18 -11.44 -1.47
C ILE A 88 -10.78 -10.03 -1.41
N CYS A 89 -11.04 -9.39 -2.57
CA CYS A 89 -11.70 -8.08 -2.58
C CYS A 89 -13.10 -8.12 -1.98
N ALA A 90 -13.84 -9.21 -2.16
CA ALA A 90 -15.21 -9.36 -1.64
C ALA A 90 -15.25 -9.57 -0.12
N ALA A 91 -14.12 -9.93 0.50
CA ALA A 91 -14.02 -10.16 1.95
C ALA A 91 -13.72 -8.89 2.75
N VAL A 92 -13.51 -7.75 2.09
CA VAL A 92 -13.18 -6.45 2.69
C VAL A 92 -14.01 -5.33 2.08
N GLU A 93 -14.17 -4.19 2.76
CA GLU A 93 -14.98 -3.09 2.23
C GLU A 93 -14.26 -2.33 1.12
N SER A 94 -12.92 -2.29 1.18
CA SER A 94 -12.09 -1.65 0.16
C SER A 94 -10.76 -2.37 -0.04
N PRO A 95 -10.11 -2.23 -1.22
CA PRO A 95 -8.76 -2.73 -1.43
C PRO A 95 -7.75 -2.24 -0.39
N GLU A 96 -7.98 -1.05 0.18
CA GLU A 96 -7.13 -0.46 1.22
C GLU A 96 -7.19 -1.21 2.54
N GLN A 97 -8.19 -2.06 2.77
CA GLN A 97 -8.29 -2.93 3.95
C GLN A 97 -7.72 -4.33 3.71
N ILE A 98 -7.20 -4.63 2.51
CA ILE A 98 -6.48 -5.87 2.27
C ILE A 98 -5.17 -5.79 3.07
N ASN A 99 -5.21 -6.32 4.28
CA ASN A 99 -4.10 -6.32 5.21
C ASN A 99 -4.25 -7.45 6.22
N GLY A 100 -3.13 -7.89 6.75
CA GLY A 100 -3.10 -8.94 7.74
C GLY A 100 -1.68 -9.32 8.10
N LEU A 101 -1.53 -10.57 8.50
CA LEU A 101 -0.25 -11.17 8.83
C LEU A 101 0.65 -11.31 7.58
N PRO A 102 1.95 -11.61 7.72
CA PRO A 102 2.89 -11.70 6.60
C PRO A 102 2.42 -12.54 5.40
N GLU A 103 1.57 -13.54 5.65
CA GLU A 103 0.97 -14.45 4.67
C GLU A 103 -0.37 -13.98 4.06
N THR A 104 -1.02 -12.97 4.64
CA THR A 104 -2.29 -12.36 4.18
C THR A 104 -2.16 -10.89 3.81
N LYS A 105 -0.94 -10.35 3.76
CA LYS A 105 -0.68 -9.03 3.17
C LYS A 105 -0.90 -9.01 1.64
N PRO A 106 -1.16 -7.84 1.03
CA PRO A 106 -1.47 -7.71 -0.40
C PRO A 106 -0.49 -8.42 -1.33
N ALA A 107 0.82 -8.23 -1.13
CA ALA A 107 1.80 -8.84 -2.00
C ALA A 107 1.86 -10.37 -1.86
N ALA A 108 1.59 -10.91 -0.67
CA ALA A 108 1.55 -12.36 -0.48
C ALA A 108 0.41 -13.00 -1.26
N HIS A 109 -0.77 -12.35 -1.30
CA HIS A 109 -1.88 -12.77 -2.16
C HIS A 109 -1.49 -12.79 -3.65
N LEU A 110 -0.82 -11.73 -4.12
CA LEU A 110 -0.37 -11.65 -5.52
C LEU A 110 0.71 -12.70 -5.84
N GLU A 111 1.71 -12.86 -4.98
CA GLU A 111 2.80 -13.82 -5.18
C GLU A 111 2.29 -15.28 -5.18
N ARG A 112 1.27 -15.58 -4.37
CA ARG A 112 0.62 -16.90 -4.34
C ARG A 112 -0.24 -17.16 -5.56
N ALA A 113 -1.10 -16.20 -5.93
CA ALA A 113 -2.08 -16.39 -6.99
C ALA A 113 -1.48 -16.26 -8.40
N LEU A 114 -0.49 -15.38 -8.57
CA LEU A 114 0.10 -15.04 -9.87
C LEU A 114 1.48 -15.71 -10.02
N SER A 115 1.48 -17.04 -10.12
CA SER A 115 2.70 -17.85 -10.13
C SER A 115 3.26 -18.16 -11.53
N HIS A 116 2.42 -18.06 -12.57
CA HIS A 116 2.79 -18.45 -13.95
C HIS A 116 2.35 -17.37 -14.97
N PRO A 117 3.24 -16.43 -15.36
CA PRO A 117 4.59 -16.22 -14.80
C PRO A 117 4.55 -15.66 -13.37
N LYS A 118 5.63 -15.83 -12.60
CA LYS A 118 5.68 -15.33 -11.22
C LYS A 118 5.52 -13.82 -11.15
N TYR A 119 4.72 -13.33 -10.20
CA TYR A 119 4.59 -11.91 -9.91
C TYR A 119 5.94 -11.27 -9.59
N ARG A 120 6.19 -10.09 -10.19
CA ARG A 120 7.44 -9.34 -10.05
C ARG A 120 7.08 -7.90 -9.71
N LYS A 121 7.26 -7.53 -8.45
CA LYS A 121 6.89 -6.22 -7.91
C LYS A 121 7.42 -5.05 -8.76
N ARG A 122 8.67 -5.14 -9.24
CA ARG A 122 9.32 -4.04 -9.96
C ARG A 122 8.79 -3.81 -11.38
N THR A 123 8.23 -4.84 -12.02
CA THR A 123 7.83 -4.77 -13.44
C THR A 123 6.31 -4.87 -13.59
N HIS A 124 5.68 -5.80 -12.89
CA HIS A 124 4.24 -6.03 -13.01
C HIS A 124 3.42 -5.03 -12.22
N ALA A 125 3.87 -4.60 -11.03
CA ALA A 125 3.10 -3.68 -10.20
C ALA A 125 2.88 -2.31 -10.88
N PRO A 126 3.92 -1.64 -11.43
CA PRO A 126 3.72 -0.37 -12.14
C PRO A 126 2.91 -0.54 -13.42
N SER A 127 3.11 -1.63 -14.17
CA SER A 127 2.35 -1.93 -15.39
C SER A 127 0.87 -2.14 -15.08
N ALA A 128 0.57 -2.89 -14.02
CA ALA A 128 -0.79 -3.09 -13.53
C ALA A 128 -1.44 -1.76 -13.13
N ALA A 129 -0.80 -0.98 -12.27
CA ALA A 129 -1.33 0.31 -11.83
C ALA A 129 -1.58 1.27 -13.01
N GLN A 130 -0.66 1.31 -13.99
CA GLN A 130 -0.83 2.11 -15.21
C GLN A 130 -2.06 1.68 -16.01
N LYS A 131 -2.28 0.37 -16.18
CA LYS A 131 -3.43 -0.15 -16.94
C LYS A 131 -4.75 -0.03 -16.20
N ILE A 132 -4.75 -0.17 -14.88
CA ILE A 132 -5.92 0.05 -14.02
C ILE A 132 -6.32 1.52 -14.07
N GLY A 133 -5.34 2.41 -13.94
CA GLY A 133 -5.51 3.85 -14.02
C GLY A 133 -5.99 4.48 -12.72
N LEU A 134 -5.67 5.76 -12.56
CA LEU A 134 -5.99 6.53 -11.34
C LEU A 134 -7.49 6.58 -11.07
N ALA A 135 -8.33 6.77 -12.09
CA ALA A 135 -9.78 6.88 -11.90
C ALA A 135 -10.38 5.66 -11.16
N LYS A 136 -9.94 4.44 -11.49
CA LYS A 136 -10.41 3.22 -10.82
C LYS A 136 -9.83 3.06 -9.43
N ILE A 137 -8.55 3.39 -9.26
CA ILE A 137 -7.88 3.36 -7.96
C ILE A 137 -8.57 4.34 -7.03
N GLU A 138 -8.77 5.60 -7.43
CA GLU A 138 -9.42 6.64 -6.61
C GLU A 138 -10.87 6.30 -6.27
N ALA A 139 -11.61 5.68 -7.19
CA ALA A 139 -12.99 5.26 -6.94
C ALA A 139 -13.13 4.12 -5.92
N LYS A 140 -12.08 3.32 -5.71
CA LYS A 140 -12.08 2.17 -4.80
C LYS A 140 -11.25 2.37 -3.53
N CYS A 141 -10.31 3.33 -3.56
CA CYS A 141 -9.34 3.59 -2.51
C CYS A 141 -9.48 5.05 -2.07
N ALA A 142 -10.38 5.29 -1.11
CA ALA A 142 -10.75 6.63 -0.66
C ALA A 142 -9.58 7.36 0.04
N PHE A 143 -8.76 6.64 0.81
CA PHE A 143 -7.61 7.22 1.48
C PHE A 143 -6.54 7.67 0.47
N PHE A 144 -6.25 6.82 -0.53
CA PHE A 144 -5.39 7.19 -1.66
C PHE A 144 -5.93 8.39 -2.45
N ALA A 145 -7.22 8.40 -2.76
CA ALA A 145 -7.87 9.53 -3.45
C ALA A 145 -7.73 10.83 -2.66
N GLY A 146 -7.94 10.78 -1.34
CA GLY A 146 -7.75 11.91 -0.44
C GLY A 146 -6.32 12.44 -0.49
N GLY A 147 -5.32 11.57 -0.42
CA GLY A 147 -3.91 11.97 -0.56
C GLY A 147 -3.61 12.64 -1.90
N LEU A 148 -4.09 12.08 -3.00
CA LEU A 148 -3.86 12.62 -4.34
C LEU A 148 -4.54 13.97 -4.56
N ALA A 149 -5.71 14.20 -3.96
CA ALA A 149 -6.39 15.49 -3.98
C ALA A 149 -5.59 16.62 -3.31
N HIS A 150 -4.66 16.30 -2.39
CA HIS A 150 -3.75 17.29 -1.81
C HIS A 150 -2.58 17.62 -2.73
N ILE A 151 -2.16 16.69 -3.60
CA ILE A 151 -1.06 16.88 -4.57
C ILE A 151 -1.52 17.71 -5.77
N ARG A 152 -2.79 17.61 -6.16
CA ARG A 152 -3.35 18.30 -7.33
C ARG A 152 -3.71 19.77 -7.09
N LYS A 153 -3.56 20.28 -5.86
CA LYS A 153 -3.80 21.68 -5.49
C LYS A 153 -2.56 22.51 -5.76
#